data_AF-A0A9P7YKC1-F1
#
_entry.id   AF-A0A9P7YKC1-F1
#
_cell.length_a   1.000
_cell.length_b   1.000
_cell.length_c   1.000
_cell.angle_alpha   90.00
_cell.angle_beta   90.00
_cell.angle_gamma   90.00
#
_symmetry.space_group_name_H-M   'P 1'
#
loop_
_entity.id
_entity.type
_entity.pdbx_description
1 polymer ?
#
loop_
_entity_poly.entity_id
_entity_poly.type
_entity_poly.pdbx_seq_one_letter_code
_entity_poly.pdbx_strand_id
1 'polypeptide(L)'
;MTTSCFNNTNQSINIPAMAPRTRANDRFTPPPDPSYHCPACTRKRTRFFDAFDRDRNLKSFRQICRDEGVNHCTGLRWKRQRENIGALALRTTRGISKNLRRRSKVTTAICKMLVNPQNPVRDQLYEAQIAYHNLPVQKRQLQRKLKEHTRGARRYKMAFVKKQVSRKNRDLRVTYGETHVNKTIDDFWSCITFTDEAHVDPSSQAIGDILREEWTRYDDENVM
;
A
#
# COMPACT_ATOMS: atom_id res chain seq x y z
N MET A 1 -65.14 -34.91 -28.00
CA MET A 1 -64.41 -33.76 -28.60
C MET A 1 -64.33 -32.72 -27.49
N THR A 2 -63.20 -32.21 -27.01
CA THR A 2 -61.78 -32.28 -27.36
C THR A 2 -61.03 -31.70 -26.16
N THR A 3 -59.87 -32.27 -25.86
CA THR A 3 -58.81 -31.81 -24.96
C THR A 3 -58.47 -30.31 -25.09
N SER A 4 -58.20 -29.62 -23.98
CA SER A 4 -57.05 -28.72 -23.86
C SER A 4 -56.80 -28.34 -22.38
N CYS A 5 -55.77 -28.87 -21.74
CA CYS A 5 -54.37 -28.42 -21.74
C CYS A 5 -54.09 -27.36 -20.66
N PHE A 6 -53.32 -27.82 -19.67
CA PHE A 6 -52.31 -27.08 -18.91
C PHE A 6 -51.67 -25.92 -19.70
N ASN A 7 -51.43 -24.80 -19.03
CA ASN A 7 -50.11 -24.18 -18.83
C ASN A 7 -50.28 -22.72 -18.35
N ASN A 8 -49.91 -22.45 -17.11
CA ASN A 8 -48.57 -22.01 -16.70
C ASN A 8 -48.47 -20.48 -16.72
N THR A 9 -48.55 -19.92 -15.52
CA THR A 9 -48.38 -18.50 -15.20
C THR A 9 -46.98 -18.04 -15.61
N ASN A 10 -46.87 -17.45 -16.80
CA ASN A 10 -45.72 -16.62 -17.15
C ASN A 10 -45.86 -15.26 -16.46
N GLN A 11 -45.58 -15.21 -15.16
CA GLN A 11 -45.11 -13.97 -14.56
C GLN A 11 -43.70 -13.74 -15.10
N SER A 12 -43.60 -12.84 -16.07
CA SER A 12 -42.35 -12.29 -16.53
C SER A 12 -41.61 -11.72 -15.33
N ILE A 13 -40.50 -12.37 -14.97
CA ILE A 13 -39.50 -11.80 -14.09
C ILE A 13 -39.06 -10.51 -14.78
N ASN A 14 -39.45 -9.37 -14.23
CA ASN A 14 -38.88 -8.08 -14.55
C ASN A 14 -37.41 -8.13 -14.11
N ILE A 15 -36.54 -8.61 -15.00
CA ILE A 15 -35.10 -8.44 -14.85
C ILE A 15 -34.87 -6.94 -14.95
N PRO A 16 -34.34 -6.28 -13.91
CA PRO A 16 -34.05 -4.85 -13.98
C PRO A 16 -33.13 -4.64 -15.19
N ALA A 17 -33.55 -3.76 -16.09
CA ALA A 17 -32.77 -3.35 -17.25
C ALA A 17 -31.37 -2.95 -16.76
N MET A 18 -30.39 -3.83 -16.97
CA MET A 18 -28.99 -3.49 -16.73
C MET A 18 -28.70 -2.29 -17.61
N ALA A 19 -28.36 -1.17 -16.98
CA ALA A 19 -27.76 -0.05 -17.67
C ALA A 19 -26.68 -0.58 -18.62
N PRO A 20 -26.66 -0.18 -19.90
CA PRO A 20 -25.64 -0.65 -20.83
C PRO A 20 -24.27 -0.40 -20.21
N ARG A 21 -23.45 -1.44 -20.11
CA ARG A 21 -22.07 -1.34 -19.61
C ARG A 21 -21.31 -0.38 -20.54
N THR A 22 -21.29 0.90 -20.21
CA THR A 22 -20.50 1.96 -20.87
C THR A 22 -19.00 1.88 -20.51
N ARG A 23 -18.50 0.67 -20.26
CA ARG A 23 -17.07 0.39 -20.14
C ARG A 23 -16.71 -0.75 -21.08
N ALA A 24 -16.70 -0.43 -22.37
CA ALA A 24 -16.08 -1.22 -23.42
C ALA A 24 -14.53 -1.18 -23.35
N ASN A 25 -13.96 -1.25 -22.15
CA ASN A 25 -12.51 -1.34 -21.94
C ASN A 25 -12.27 -2.31 -20.79
N ASP A 26 -12.41 -3.59 -21.09
CA ASP A 26 -11.76 -4.64 -20.31
C ASP A 26 -10.25 -4.37 -20.35
N ARG A 27 -9.64 -4.15 -19.19
CA ARG A 27 -8.23 -3.72 -19.10
C ARG A 27 -7.23 -4.84 -19.40
N PHE A 28 -7.70 -6.01 -19.82
CA PHE A 28 -6.88 -7.21 -19.95
C PHE A 28 -6.76 -7.81 -21.35
N THR A 29 -7.39 -7.22 -22.38
CA THR A 29 -7.19 -7.71 -23.76
C THR A 29 -7.07 -6.54 -24.72
N PRO A 30 -5.84 -6.16 -25.13
CA PRO A 30 -5.70 -5.32 -26.32
C PRO A 30 -6.25 -6.10 -27.53
N PRO A 31 -6.74 -5.41 -28.58
CA PRO A 31 -7.13 -6.06 -29.82
C PRO A 31 -5.93 -6.89 -30.34
N PRO A 32 -6.16 -8.06 -30.94
CA PRO A 32 -5.06 -8.87 -31.43
C PRO A 32 -4.37 -8.13 -32.58
N ASP A 33 -3.16 -7.64 -32.32
CA ASP A 33 -2.27 -7.12 -33.34
C ASP A 33 -1.92 -8.25 -34.33
N PRO A 34 -1.79 -7.98 -35.65
CA PRO A 34 -1.50 -8.97 -36.69
C PRO A 34 -0.08 -9.58 -36.64
N SER A 35 0.53 -9.73 -35.46
CA SER A 35 1.88 -10.26 -35.29
C SER A 35 2.09 -10.96 -33.94
N TYR A 36 1.20 -11.87 -33.54
CA TYR A 36 1.23 -12.56 -32.23
C TYR A 36 2.53 -13.33 -31.90
N HIS A 37 3.45 -13.51 -32.86
CA HIS A 37 4.81 -14.05 -32.62
C HIS A 37 5.96 -13.15 -33.13
N CYS A 38 5.68 -12.01 -33.73
CA CYS A 38 6.72 -11.13 -34.27
C CYS A 38 6.62 -9.77 -33.58
N PRO A 39 7.56 -9.42 -32.69
CA PRO A 39 7.52 -8.11 -32.08
C PRO A 39 7.79 -7.01 -33.09
N ALA A 40 7.05 -5.91 -32.98
CA ALA A 40 7.32 -4.69 -33.71
C ALA A 40 8.79 -4.28 -33.54
N CYS A 41 9.58 -4.51 -34.58
CA CYS A 41 10.98 -4.17 -34.66
C CYS A 41 11.14 -3.05 -35.67
N THR A 42 11.94 -2.02 -35.34
CA THR A 42 12.32 -1.04 -36.35
C THR A 42 13.18 -1.77 -37.38
N ARG A 43 12.69 -1.95 -38.61
CA ARG A 43 13.37 -2.72 -39.69
C ARG A 43 14.88 -2.49 -39.77
N LYS A 44 15.32 -1.23 -39.55
CA LYS A 44 16.73 -0.81 -39.53
C LYS A 44 17.55 -1.44 -38.40
N ARG A 45 16.97 -1.60 -37.21
CA ARG A 45 17.62 -2.16 -36.03
C ARG A 45 17.76 -3.67 -36.12
N THR A 46 16.74 -4.35 -36.66
CA THR A 46 16.80 -5.79 -36.95
C THR A 46 17.87 -6.10 -37.98
N ARG A 47 17.85 -5.40 -39.12
CA ARG A 47 18.88 -5.54 -40.17
C ARG A 47 20.30 -5.34 -39.63
N PHE A 48 20.49 -4.32 -38.79
CA PHE A 48 21.77 -4.09 -38.14
C PHE A 48 22.21 -5.27 -37.26
N PHE A 49 21.32 -5.85 -36.45
CA PHE A 49 21.67 -6.99 -35.61
C PHE A 49 21.87 -8.27 -36.41
N ASP A 50 21.10 -8.50 -37.48
CA ASP A 50 21.28 -9.62 -38.39
C ASP A 50 22.62 -9.54 -39.13
N ALA A 51 23.00 -8.35 -39.60
CA ALA A 51 24.32 -8.09 -40.19
C ALA A 51 25.43 -8.21 -39.16
N PHE A 52 25.21 -7.72 -37.94
CA PHE A 52 26.16 -7.84 -36.85
C PHE A 52 26.41 -9.30 -36.47
N ASP A 53 25.37 -10.15 -36.41
CA ASP A 53 25.53 -11.56 -36.05
C ASP A 53 26.17 -12.39 -37.17
N ARG A 54 25.90 -12.07 -38.44
CA ARG A 54 26.54 -12.73 -39.60
C ARG A 54 28.00 -12.32 -39.78
N ASP A 55 28.29 -11.02 -39.73
CA ASP A 55 29.58 -10.47 -40.17
C ASP A 55 30.53 -10.16 -38.99
N ARG A 56 30.16 -10.49 -37.74
CA ARG A 56 30.93 -10.15 -36.52
C ARG A 56 32.41 -10.49 -36.60
N ASN A 57 32.73 -11.62 -37.21
CA ASN A 57 34.09 -12.16 -37.27
C ASN A 57 34.83 -11.77 -38.56
N LEU A 58 34.10 -11.26 -39.56
CA LEU A 58 34.62 -10.97 -40.91
C LEU A 58 34.85 -9.49 -41.14
N LYS A 59 34.01 -8.63 -40.53
CA LYS A 59 34.04 -7.17 -40.74
C LYS A 59 34.23 -6.44 -39.42
N SER A 60 34.93 -5.31 -39.48
CA SER A 60 34.99 -4.40 -38.34
C SER A 60 33.60 -3.81 -38.04
N PHE A 61 33.34 -3.52 -36.78
CA PHE A 61 32.06 -2.92 -36.34
C PHE A 61 31.72 -1.62 -37.10
N ARG A 62 32.74 -0.81 -37.40
CA ARG A 62 32.59 0.42 -38.21
C ARG A 62 32.17 0.12 -39.64
N GLN A 63 32.66 -0.96 -40.22
CA GLN A 63 32.26 -1.40 -41.56
C GLN A 63 30.79 -1.85 -41.58
N ILE A 64 30.38 -2.68 -40.61
CA ILE A 64 28.98 -3.14 -40.47
C ILE A 64 28.03 -1.95 -40.31
N CYS A 65 28.41 -0.94 -39.53
CA CYS A 65 27.63 0.30 -39.38
C CYS A 65 27.51 1.08 -40.70
N ARG A 66 28.57 1.14 -41.52
CA ARG A 66 28.56 1.81 -42.82
C ARG A 66 27.68 1.08 -43.82
N ASP A 67 27.82 -0.24 -43.92
CA ASP A 67 27.05 -1.09 -44.84
C ASP A 67 25.53 -0.98 -44.57
N GLU A 68 25.13 -0.93 -43.29
CA GLU A 68 23.72 -0.82 -42.87
C GLU A 68 23.20 0.63 -42.73
N GLY A 69 24.04 1.64 -43.03
CA GLY A 69 23.68 3.06 -42.93
C GLY A 69 23.30 3.50 -41.51
N VAL A 70 23.94 2.94 -40.48
CA VAL A 70 23.75 3.25 -39.07
C VAL A 70 24.93 4.07 -38.56
N ASN A 71 24.66 5.17 -37.84
CA ASN A 71 25.73 5.93 -37.19
C ASN A 71 26.43 5.05 -36.13
N HIS A 72 27.76 5.05 -36.13
CA HIS A 72 28.59 4.30 -35.19
C HIS A 72 28.17 4.45 -33.71
N CYS A 73 27.83 5.67 -33.27
CA CYS A 73 27.38 5.92 -31.89
C CYS A 73 26.03 5.24 -31.59
N THR A 74 25.13 5.24 -32.57
CA THR A 74 23.83 4.56 -32.47
C THR A 74 23.99 3.05 -32.45
N GLY A 75 24.87 2.50 -33.30
CA GLY A 75 25.22 1.09 -33.31
C GLY A 75 25.81 0.65 -31.97
N LEU A 76 26.76 1.40 -31.40
CA LEU A 76 27.33 1.12 -30.08
C LEU A 76 26.27 1.13 -28.97
N ARG A 77 25.36 2.11 -29.01
CA ARG A 77 24.24 2.17 -28.07
C ARG A 77 23.36 0.92 -28.18
N TRP A 78 23.03 0.49 -29.39
CA TRP A 78 22.23 -0.71 -29.63
C TRP A 78 22.94 -1.98 -29.18
N LYS A 79 24.25 -2.11 -29.43
CA LYS A 79 25.08 -3.21 -28.96
C LYS A 79 25.06 -3.32 -27.43
N ARG A 80 25.38 -2.23 -26.71
CA ARG A 80 25.31 -2.18 -25.24
C ARG A 80 23.92 -2.52 -24.70
N GLN A 81 22.88 -2.05 -25.39
CA GLN A 81 21.52 -2.37 -25.00
C GLN A 81 21.19 -3.87 -25.17
N ARG A 82 21.70 -4.51 -26.22
CA ARG A 82 21.55 -5.95 -26.44
C ARG A 82 22.35 -6.77 -25.42
N GLU A 83 23.53 -6.32 -25.02
CA GLU A 83 24.30 -6.93 -23.94
C GLU A 83 23.54 -6.88 -22.59
N ASN A 84 22.82 -5.78 -22.33
CA ASN A 84 22.09 -5.59 -21.07
C ASN A 84 20.70 -6.27 -21.00
N ILE A 85 19.94 -6.31 -22.11
CA ILE A 85 18.51 -6.73 -22.13
C ILE A 85 18.27 -7.92 -23.08
N GLY A 86 19.30 -8.40 -23.79
CA GLY A 86 19.19 -9.53 -24.71
C GLY A 86 18.34 -9.25 -25.95
N ALA A 87 17.56 -10.25 -26.40
CA ALA A 87 16.72 -10.18 -27.60
C ALA A 87 15.64 -9.08 -27.54
N LEU A 88 15.27 -8.62 -26.34
CA LEU A 88 14.35 -7.49 -26.16
C LEU A 88 14.91 -6.17 -26.71
N ALA A 89 16.22 -6.07 -26.90
CA ALA A 89 16.86 -4.92 -27.53
C ALA A 89 16.53 -4.75 -29.03
N LEU A 90 15.93 -5.76 -29.67
CA LEU A 90 15.38 -5.63 -31.04
C LEU A 90 14.18 -4.65 -31.09
N ARG A 91 13.53 -4.42 -29.94
CA ARG A 91 12.38 -3.52 -29.80
C ARG A 91 12.82 -2.11 -29.39
N THR A 92 12.00 -1.11 -29.70
CA THR A 92 12.17 0.24 -29.16
C THR A 92 11.83 0.21 -27.67
N THR A 93 12.84 0.21 -26.80
CA THR A 93 12.64 0.35 -25.36
C THR A 93 12.61 1.81 -24.97
N ARG A 94 11.60 2.24 -24.21
CA ARG A 94 11.68 3.54 -23.52
C ARG A 94 12.76 3.44 -22.44
N GLY A 95 13.62 4.46 -22.35
CA GLY A 95 14.59 4.53 -21.25
C GLY A 95 13.85 4.60 -19.92
N ILE A 96 14.00 3.59 -19.08
CA ILE A 96 13.49 3.63 -17.70
C ILE A 96 14.45 4.54 -16.94
N SER A 97 14.10 5.82 -16.78
CA SER A 97 14.95 6.70 -15.97
C SER A 97 14.82 6.28 -14.49
N LYS A 98 15.95 6.15 -13.81
CA LYS A 98 15.98 5.72 -12.40
C LYS A 98 15.33 6.76 -11.47
N ASN A 99 15.27 8.02 -11.91
CA ASN A 99 14.86 9.17 -11.11
C ASN A 99 13.65 9.91 -11.72
N LEU A 100 12.60 9.19 -12.11
CA LEU A 100 11.38 9.78 -12.70
C LEU A 100 10.55 10.63 -11.74
N ARG A 101 10.85 10.65 -10.44
CA ARG A 101 9.95 11.21 -9.44
C ARG A 101 10.51 12.50 -8.86
N ARG A 102 9.66 13.53 -8.82
CA ARG A 102 9.88 14.73 -8.02
C ARG A 102 10.04 14.31 -6.55
N ARG A 103 11.04 14.87 -5.86
CA ARG A 103 11.25 14.64 -4.42
C ARG A 103 10.02 15.12 -3.65
N SER A 104 9.62 14.38 -2.62
CA SER A 104 8.50 14.78 -1.78
C SER A 104 8.87 15.99 -0.93
N LYS A 105 7.91 16.89 -0.69
CA LYS A 105 8.07 18.01 0.23
C LYS A 105 8.15 17.57 1.70
N VAL A 106 7.49 16.47 2.04
CA VAL A 106 7.60 15.81 3.34
C VAL A 106 8.84 14.92 3.31
N THR A 107 9.79 15.25 4.18
CA THR A 107 11.02 14.48 4.38
C THR A 107 10.82 13.43 5.47
N THR A 108 11.71 12.43 5.50
CA THR A 108 11.72 11.40 6.55
C THR A 108 11.85 12.01 7.95
N ALA A 109 12.62 13.10 8.10
CA ALA A 109 12.80 13.80 9.37
C ALA A 109 11.48 14.39 9.90
N ILE A 110 10.67 14.99 9.02
CA ILE A 110 9.35 15.52 9.38
C ILE A 110 8.43 14.38 9.83
N CYS A 111 8.41 13.25 9.12
CA CYS A 111 7.61 12.09 9.53
C CYS A 111 8.00 11.56 10.92
N LYS A 112 9.31 11.48 11.21
CA LYS A 112 9.80 11.06 12.54
C LYS A 112 9.44 12.06 13.63
N MET A 113 9.53 13.36 13.35
CA MET A 113 9.10 14.41 14.26
C MET A 113 7.61 14.31 14.59
N LEU A 114 6.75 14.02 13.60
CA LEU A 114 5.30 13.94 13.82
C LEU A 114 4.89 12.76 14.71
N VAL A 115 5.56 11.62 14.56
CA VAL A 115 5.34 10.42 15.39
C VAL A 115 5.93 10.58 16.79
N ASN A 116 6.86 11.52 16.96
CA ASN A 116 7.60 11.67 18.21
C ASN A 116 6.63 11.94 19.38
N PRO A 117 6.71 11.20 20.48
CA PRO A 117 5.89 11.41 21.67
C PRO A 117 5.90 12.79 22.29
N GLN A 118 6.99 13.55 22.17
CA GLN A 118 7.07 14.93 22.64
C GLN A 118 6.28 15.91 21.75
N ASN A 119 5.67 15.45 20.65
CA ASN A 119 4.88 16.28 19.77
C ASN A 119 3.53 16.66 20.43
N PRO A 120 3.24 17.96 20.65
CA PRO A 120 2.01 18.39 21.32
C PRO A 120 0.73 18.12 20.51
N VAL A 121 0.82 17.99 19.18
CA VAL A 121 -0.36 17.78 18.30
C VAL A 121 -0.50 16.33 17.84
N ARG A 122 0.20 15.40 18.49
CA ARG A 122 0.23 13.98 18.11
C ARG A 122 -1.15 13.31 18.15
N ASP A 123 -2.00 13.71 19.09
CA ASP A 123 -3.34 13.14 19.32
C ASP A 123 -4.41 13.75 18.41
N GLN A 124 -4.09 14.87 17.76
CA GLN A 124 -5.02 15.56 16.90
C GLN A 124 -5.18 14.89 15.53
N LEU A 125 -6.20 15.34 14.78
CA LEU A 125 -6.40 14.91 13.39
C LEU A 125 -5.24 15.35 12.49
N TYR A 126 -5.02 14.62 11.40
CA TYR A 126 -3.98 14.96 10.42
C TYR A 126 -4.12 16.39 9.86
N GLU A 127 -5.34 16.89 9.70
CA GLU A 127 -5.57 18.26 9.21
C GLU A 127 -5.06 19.31 10.20
N ALA A 128 -5.31 19.09 11.49
CA ALA A 128 -4.79 19.95 12.55
C ALA A 128 -3.26 19.87 12.65
N GLN A 129 -2.68 18.67 12.51
CA GLN A 129 -1.21 18.51 12.46
C GLN A 129 -0.58 19.21 11.25
N ILE A 130 -1.23 19.15 10.09
CA ILE A 130 -0.80 19.84 8.87
C ILE A 130 -0.82 21.36 9.08
N ALA A 131 -1.91 21.89 9.65
CA ALA A 131 -2.05 23.30 9.95
C ALA A 131 -1.00 23.77 10.98
N TYR A 132 -0.82 23.02 12.08
CA TYR A 132 0.12 23.37 13.13
C TYR A 132 1.58 23.44 12.64
N HIS A 133 2.01 22.47 11.82
CA HIS A 133 3.37 22.43 11.28
C HIS A 133 3.52 23.11 9.91
N ASN A 134 2.48 23.77 9.40
CA ASN A 134 2.44 24.43 8.09
C ASN A 134 2.94 23.53 6.95
N LEU A 135 2.52 22.27 6.93
CA LEU A 135 3.02 21.30 5.97
C LEU A 135 2.37 21.53 4.59
N PRO A 136 3.14 21.62 3.49
CA PRO A 136 2.61 21.89 2.16
C PRO A 136 2.09 20.61 1.49
N VAL A 137 1.26 19.83 2.21
CA VAL A 137 0.68 18.56 1.76
C VAL A 137 -0.73 18.36 2.25
N GLN A 138 -1.50 17.57 1.51
CA GLN A 138 -2.83 17.13 1.92
C GLN A 138 -2.77 15.90 2.82
N LYS A 139 -3.83 15.68 3.62
CA LYS A 139 -4.00 14.53 4.53
C LYS A 139 -3.62 13.18 3.93
N ARG A 140 -4.16 12.84 2.75
CA ARG A 140 -3.88 11.54 2.09
C ARG A 140 -2.40 11.38 1.75
N GLN A 141 -1.75 12.47 1.32
CA GLN A 141 -0.33 12.46 1.02
C GLN A 141 0.50 12.29 2.30
N LEU A 142 0.13 12.96 3.39
CA LEU A 142 0.78 12.81 4.68
C LEU A 142 0.67 11.37 5.21
N GLN A 143 -0.53 10.78 5.19
CA GLN A 143 -0.76 9.40 5.61
C GLN A 143 0.11 8.39 4.84
N ARG A 144 0.15 8.50 3.51
CA ARG A 144 1.01 7.65 2.68
C ARG A 144 2.48 7.84 3.05
N LYS A 145 2.92 9.08 3.26
CA LYS A 145 4.30 9.41 3.59
C LYS A 145 4.71 8.95 4.99
N LEU A 146 3.81 9.02 5.96
CA LEU A 146 4.01 8.44 7.28
C LEU A 146 4.21 6.94 7.15
N LYS A 147 3.31 6.23 6.45
CA LYS A 147 3.44 4.79 6.23
C LYS A 147 4.74 4.39 5.50
N GLU A 148 5.18 5.19 4.52
CA GLU A 148 6.41 4.94 3.74
C GLU A 148 7.71 5.21 4.53
N HIS A 149 7.73 6.25 5.36
CA HIS A 149 8.97 6.76 5.99
C HIS A 149 9.13 6.39 7.47
N THR A 150 8.14 5.71 8.04
CA THR A 150 8.16 5.21 9.42
C THR A 150 7.78 3.72 9.41
N ARG A 151 7.79 3.07 10.57
CA ARG A 151 7.33 1.68 10.71
C ARG A 151 5.80 1.58 10.61
N GLY A 152 5.24 1.95 9.46
CA GLY A 152 3.80 1.86 9.20
C GLY A 152 2.94 2.82 10.04
N ALA A 153 3.48 3.98 10.45
CA ALA A 153 2.75 4.85 11.36
C ALA A 153 1.40 5.31 10.83
N ARG A 154 0.42 5.28 11.73
CA ARG A 154 -0.96 5.70 11.51
C ARG A 154 -1.59 6.14 12.83
N ARG A 155 -2.82 6.62 12.76
CA ARG A 155 -3.62 6.90 13.95
C ARG A 155 -4.23 5.58 14.44
N TYR A 156 -4.06 5.31 15.72
CA TYR A 156 -4.61 4.13 16.41
C TYR A 156 -5.44 4.61 17.60
N LYS A 157 -6.41 3.79 18.03
CA LYS A 157 -7.13 4.04 19.28
C LYS A 157 -6.15 4.21 20.44
N MET A 158 -6.30 5.30 21.16
CA MET A 158 -5.57 5.60 22.38
C MET A 158 -6.08 4.72 23.53
N ALA A 159 -5.21 4.33 24.45
CA ALA A 159 -5.63 3.68 25.68
C ALA A 159 -6.33 4.70 26.57
N PHE A 160 -7.51 4.36 27.08
CA PHE A 160 -8.25 5.26 27.96
C PHE A 160 -7.69 5.18 29.38
N VAL A 161 -6.84 6.14 29.74
CA VAL A 161 -6.34 6.28 31.11
C VAL A 161 -7.17 7.36 31.82
N LYS A 162 -8.25 6.97 32.49
CA LYS A 162 -9.15 7.90 33.21
C LYS A 162 -8.42 8.64 34.35
N LYS A 163 -7.55 7.92 35.07
CA LYS A 163 -6.77 8.43 36.19
C LYS A 163 -5.42 7.71 36.20
N GLN A 164 -4.34 8.47 36.35
CA GLN A 164 -3.03 7.89 36.61
C GLN A 164 -3.09 7.17 37.97
N VAL A 165 -2.76 5.88 38.00
CA VAL A 165 -2.74 5.12 39.24
C VAL A 165 -1.57 5.64 40.09
N SER A 166 -1.86 6.10 41.31
CA SER A 166 -0.80 6.52 42.23
C SER A 166 0.12 5.34 42.54
N ARG A 167 1.40 5.60 42.80
CA ARG A 167 2.38 4.56 43.14
C ARG A 167 1.88 3.67 44.28
N LYS A 168 1.34 4.26 45.35
CA LYS A 168 0.74 3.53 46.48
C LYS A 168 -0.38 2.58 46.04
N ASN A 169 -1.29 3.03 45.18
CA ASN A 169 -2.39 2.19 44.71
C ASN A 169 -1.89 1.08 43.78
N ARG A 170 -0.85 1.35 42.99
CA ARG A 170 -0.18 0.34 42.16
C ARG A 170 0.44 -0.74 43.04
N ASP A 171 1.18 -0.37 44.07
CA ASP A 171 1.81 -1.33 44.99
C ASP A 171 0.76 -2.19 45.69
N LEU A 172 -0.34 -1.59 46.19
CA LEU A 172 -1.46 -2.32 46.78
C LEU A 172 -2.10 -3.33 45.80
N ARG A 173 -2.25 -2.95 44.52
CA ARG A 173 -2.77 -3.85 43.48
C ARG A 173 -1.84 -5.01 43.20
N VAL A 174 -0.53 -4.76 43.14
CA VAL A 174 0.49 -5.80 42.95
C VAL A 174 0.47 -6.77 44.12
N THR A 175 0.52 -6.27 45.36
CA THR A 175 0.45 -7.11 46.56
C THR A 175 -0.85 -7.90 46.61
N TYR A 176 -1.99 -7.28 46.25
CA TYR A 176 -3.26 -7.99 46.17
C TYR A 176 -3.20 -9.13 45.13
N GLY A 177 -2.64 -8.88 43.94
CA GLY A 177 -2.45 -9.91 42.92
C GLY A 177 -1.57 -11.07 43.40
N GLU A 178 -0.40 -10.77 43.94
CA GLU A 178 0.55 -11.77 44.45
C GLU A 178 -0.02 -12.62 45.57
N THR A 179 -0.73 -12.00 46.52
CA THR A 179 -1.34 -12.70 47.66
C THR A 179 -2.50 -13.62 47.27
N HIS A 180 -3.09 -13.41 46.08
CA HIS A 180 -4.30 -14.12 45.65
C HIS A 180 -4.11 -14.98 44.39
N VAL A 181 -2.94 -14.93 43.74
CA VAL A 181 -2.68 -15.60 42.44
C VAL A 181 -2.87 -17.12 42.48
N ASN A 182 -2.56 -17.76 43.62
CA ASN A 182 -2.62 -19.21 43.80
C ASN A 182 -3.86 -19.68 44.56
N LYS A 183 -4.80 -18.78 44.88
CA LYS A 183 -6.02 -19.17 45.58
C LYS A 183 -7.01 -19.81 44.61
N THR A 184 -7.64 -20.90 45.04
CA THR A 184 -8.52 -21.72 44.20
C THR A 184 -9.96 -21.19 44.17
N ILE A 185 -10.69 -21.60 43.14
CA ILE A 185 -12.10 -21.22 42.96
C ILE A 185 -12.96 -21.79 44.10
N ASP A 186 -12.69 -23.03 44.51
CA ASP A 186 -13.50 -23.77 45.49
C ASP A 186 -13.33 -23.28 46.94
N ASP A 187 -12.34 -22.43 47.20
CA ASP A 187 -12.08 -21.86 48.51
C ASP A 187 -12.34 -20.34 48.45
N PHE A 188 -11.28 -19.57 48.30
CA PHE A 188 -11.32 -18.12 48.46
C PHE A 188 -12.25 -17.41 47.46
N TRP A 189 -12.22 -17.77 46.17
CA TRP A 189 -13.04 -17.05 45.19
C TRP A 189 -14.53 -17.41 45.26
N SER A 190 -14.89 -18.56 45.85
CA SER A 190 -16.30 -18.95 46.04
C SER A 190 -17.05 -17.99 46.96
N CYS A 191 -16.33 -17.36 47.91
CA CYS A 191 -16.91 -16.44 48.88
C CYS A 191 -16.91 -14.97 48.44
N ILE A 192 -16.33 -14.63 47.27
CA ILE A 192 -16.24 -13.25 46.80
C ILE A 192 -17.29 -12.96 45.75
N THR A 193 -18.11 -11.95 46.02
CA THR A 193 -19.04 -11.37 45.06
C THR A 193 -18.61 -9.96 44.69
N PHE A 194 -18.33 -9.74 43.41
CA PHE A 194 -18.03 -8.41 42.89
C PHE A 194 -19.34 -7.70 42.56
N THR A 195 -19.56 -6.55 43.18
CA THR A 195 -20.67 -5.65 42.87
C THR A 195 -20.08 -4.30 42.46
N ASP A 196 -20.58 -3.73 41.38
CA ASP A 196 -20.19 -2.41 40.90
C ASP A 196 -21.40 -1.72 40.25
N GLU A 197 -21.45 -0.40 40.33
CA GLU A 197 -22.49 0.42 39.71
C GLU A 197 -21.94 1.09 38.46
N ALA A 198 -22.52 0.76 37.30
CA ALA A 198 -22.10 1.31 36.01
C ALA A 198 -23.10 2.35 35.49
N HIS A 199 -22.68 3.62 35.45
CA HIS A 199 -23.42 4.66 34.74
C HIS A 199 -23.07 4.64 33.25
N VAL A 200 -24.06 4.41 32.39
CA VAL A 200 -23.88 4.44 30.93
C VAL A 200 -24.23 5.83 30.40
N ASP A 201 -23.20 6.62 30.08
CA ASP A 201 -23.36 7.86 29.35
C ASP A 201 -23.08 7.63 27.85
N PRO A 202 -24.08 7.75 26.96
CA PRO A 202 -23.88 7.60 25.52
C PRO A 202 -22.89 8.61 24.93
N SER A 203 -22.70 9.76 25.59
CA SER A 203 -21.81 10.81 25.12
C SER A 203 -20.33 10.59 25.48
N SER A 204 -20.03 9.69 26.42
CA SER A 204 -18.67 9.45 26.91
C SER A 204 -17.85 8.43 26.08
N GLN A 205 -18.36 8.00 24.91
CA GLN A 205 -17.74 6.94 24.11
C GLN A 205 -16.60 7.40 23.18
N ALA A 206 -16.22 8.68 23.20
CA ALA A 206 -15.17 9.20 22.33
C ALA A 206 -13.77 8.80 22.83
N ILE A 207 -13.35 7.57 22.51
CA ILE A 207 -11.94 7.18 22.64
C ILE A 207 -11.14 7.94 21.58
N GLY A 208 -10.17 8.73 22.02
CA GLY A 208 -9.26 9.46 21.14
C GLY A 208 -8.39 8.53 20.29
N ASP A 209 -7.89 9.05 19.17
CA ASP A 209 -6.92 8.37 18.32
C ASP A 209 -5.56 9.07 18.43
N ILE A 210 -4.48 8.31 18.55
CA ILE A 210 -3.10 8.81 18.63
C ILE A 210 -2.26 8.38 17.43
N LEU A 211 -1.48 9.30 16.86
CA LEU A 211 -0.51 8.97 15.80
C LEU A 211 0.70 8.22 16.38
N ARG A 212 0.91 6.96 15.97
CA ARG A 212 2.08 6.16 16.42
C ARG A 212 2.55 5.18 15.36
N GLU A 213 3.75 4.63 15.56
CA GLU A 213 4.29 3.55 14.74
C GLU A 213 3.58 2.22 15.01
N GLU A 214 3.58 1.36 14.01
CA GLU A 214 3.06 0.01 14.18
C GLU A 214 3.89 -0.77 15.20
N TRP A 215 3.21 -1.57 16.03
CA TRP A 215 3.82 -2.34 17.12
C TRP A 215 4.48 -1.52 18.23
N THR A 216 4.34 -0.19 18.24
CA THR A 216 4.78 0.65 19.37
C THR A 216 3.63 0.89 20.33
N ARG A 217 3.87 0.59 21.61
CA ARG A 217 3.00 0.96 22.73
C ARG A 217 3.79 1.86 23.67
N TYR A 218 3.09 2.78 24.32
CA TYR A 218 3.73 3.79 25.15
C TYR A 218 3.84 3.34 26.61
N ASP A 219 2.87 2.54 27.06
CA ASP A 219 2.93 1.82 28.33
C ASP A 219 2.78 0.33 28.04
N ASP A 220 3.75 -0.47 28.46
CA ASP A 220 3.69 -1.94 28.40
C ASP A 220 2.56 -2.49 29.30
N GLU A 221 2.15 -1.71 30.29
CA GLU A 221 1.09 -2.02 31.25
C GLU A 221 -0.33 -1.74 30.73
N ASN A 222 -0.47 -1.08 29.56
CA ASN A 222 -1.76 -0.92 28.88
C ASN A 222 -2.10 -2.20 28.09
N VAL A 223 -2.26 -3.31 28.81
CA VAL A 223 -2.90 -4.53 28.32
C VAL A 223 -4.39 -4.39 28.62
N MET A 224 -5.23 -4.61 27.61
CA MET A 224 -6.69 -4.73 27.78
C MET A 224 -7.04 -5.82 28.78
#